data_AF-A0JQP0-F1
#
_entry.id   AF-A0JQP0-F1
#
_cell.length_a   1.000
_cell.length_b   1.000
_cell.length_c   1.000
_cell.angle_alpha   90.00
_cell.angle_beta   90.00
_cell.angle_gamma   90.00
#
_symmetry.space_group_name_H-M   'P 1'
#
loop_
_entity.id
_entity.type
_entity.pdbx_description
1 polymer ?
#
loop_
_entity_poly.entity_id
_entity_poly.type
_entity_poly.pdbx_seq_one_letter_code
_entity_poly.pdbx_strand_id
1 'polypeptide(L)'
;MAINFEPIFSEMANGPEKIKENFDKINEGKQWGPSQNATPGPGTEGAFTYKVRNDNQFVAITFWPTGIKTHPERVAYLPKSLTSRMLTFDFIGRTDNGGYGTMRVDGDTGKCTFTANDDGGIYIQQTVALK
;
A
#
# COMPACT_ATOMS: atom_id res chain seq x y z
N MET A 1 -9.35 -3.40 14.70
CA MET A 1 -9.93 -4.43 15.59
C MET A 1 -8.91 -4.72 16.67
N ALA A 2 -9.32 -4.82 17.94
CA ALA A 2 -8.41 -5.21 19.00
C ALA A 2 -8.13 -6.73 18.90
N ILE A 3 -6.87 -7.13 18.98
CA ILE A 3 -6.48 -8.55 19.06
C ILE A 3 -6.69 -8.98 20.51
N ASN A 4 -7.53 -9.98 20.73
CA ASN A 4 -7.77 -10.52 22.07
C ASN A 4 -6.71 -11.58 22.40
N PHE A 5 -5.90 -11.28 23.40
CA PHE A 5 -4.87 -12.18 23.91
C PHE A 5 -5.39 -12.99 25.09
N GLU A 6 -5.03 -14.27 25.13
CA GLU A 6 -5.21 -15.10 26.32
C GLU A 6 -4.28 -14.59 27.43
N PRO A 7 -4.76 -14.40 28.66
CA PRO A 7 -3.91 -14.03 29.78
C PRO A 7 -2.91 -15.14 30.08
N ILE A 8 -1.64 -14.76 30.30
CA ILE A 8 -0.54 -15.67 30.64
C ILE A 8 -0.10 -15.41 32.08
N PHE A 9 -0.05 -16.47 32.88
CA PHE A 9 0.39 -16.42 34.28
C PHE A 9 1.06 -17.73 34.68
N SER A 10 1.83 -17.69 35.78
CA SER A 10 2.57 -18.84 36.28
C SER A 10 1.65 -20.03 36.58
N GLU A 11 2.12 -21.25 36.31
CA GLU A 11 1.44 -22.52 36.62
C GLU A 11 0.09 -22.73 35.91
N MET A 12 -0.21 -21.94 34.88
CA MET A 12 -1.45 -22.10 34.10
C MET A 12 -1.48 -23.44 33.34
N ALA A 13 -2.66 -24.05 33.28
CA ALA A 13 -2.90 -25.18 32.40
C ALA A 13 -2.76 -24.75 30.92
N ASN A 14 -2.13 -25.60 30.11
CA ASN A 14 -1.90 -25.39 28.68
C ASN A 14 -1.14 -24.09 28.36
N GLY A 15 -0.22 -23.68 29.24
CA GLY A 15 0.59 -22.47 29.05
C GLY A 15 1.28 -22.37 27.70
N PRO A 16 2.02 -23.42 27.25
CA PRO A 16 2.68 -23.42 25.94
C PRO A 16 1.71 -23.20 24.77
N GLU A 17 0.54 -23.84 24.78
CA GLU A 17 -0.47 -23.74 23.72
C GLU A 17 -1.04 -22.32 23.64
N LYS A 18 -1.42 -21.73 24.79
CA LYS A 18 -1.97 -20.36 24.81
C LYS A 18 -0.94 -19.30 24.40
N ILE A 19 0.34 -19.52 24.73
CA ILE A 19 1.43 -18.67 24.24
C ILE A 19 1.50 -18.75 22.72
N LYS A 20 1.50 -19.96 22.16
CA LYS A 20 1.52 -20.17 20.71
C LYS A 20 0.34 -19.48 20.03
N GLU A 21 -0.88 -19.67 20.53
CA GLU A 21 -2.09 -19.02 20.01
C GLU A 21 -1.98 -17.49 20.00
N ASN A 22 -1.44 -16.90 21.07
CA ASN A 22 -1.20 -15.47 21.12
C ASN A 22 -0.16 -15.00 20.09
N PHE A 23 0.92 -15.76 19.88
CA PHE A 23 1.90 -15.46 18.83
C PHE A 23 1.32 -15.61 17.42
N ASP A 24 0.50 -16.64 17.19
CA ASP A 24 -0.17 -16.84 15.91
C ASP A 24 -1.07 -15.63 15.58
N LYS A 25 -1.85 -15.12 16.54
CA LYS A 25 -2.66 -13.90 16.38
C LYS A 25 -1.83 -12.67 16.01
N ILE A 26 -0.66 -12.49 16.63
CA ILE A 26 0.28 -11.40 16.27
C ILE A 26 0.74 -11.56 14.82
N ASN A 27 1.19 -12.77 14.47
CA ASN A 27 1.72 -13.08 13.15
C ASN A 27 0.67 -12.88 12.06
N GLU A 28 -0.56 -13.38 12.26
CA GLU A 28 -1.70 -13.19 11.36
C GLU A 28 -1.98 -11.70 11.11
N GLY A 29 -1.92 -10.86 12.16
CA GLY A 29 -2.06 -9.42 12.02
C GLY A 29 -0.93 -8.76 11.22
N LYS A 30 0.27 -9.34 11.22
CA LYS A 30 1.43 -8.83 10.45
C LYS A 30 1.50 -9.35 9.02
N GLN A 31 0.67 -10.31 8.63
CA GLN A 31 0.58 -10.76 7.25
C GLN A 31 -0.09 -9.72 6.35
N TRP A 32 0.29 -9.72 5.08
CA TRP A 32 -0.35 -8.91 4.05
C TRP A 32 -1.64 -9.58 3.56
N GLY A 33 -2.70 -8.79 3.42
CA GLY A 33 -3.92 -9.24 2.77
C GLY A 33 -3.71 -9.49 1.26
N PRO A 34 -4.78 -9.93 0.57
CA PRO A 34 -4.73 -10.18 -0.86
C PRO A 34 -4.40 -8.91 -1.66
N SER A 35 -3.84 -9.11 -2.85
CA SER A 35 -3.60 -8.02 -3.80
C SER A 35 -4.92 -7.46 -4.31
N GLN A 36 -5.00 -6.13 -4.38
CA GLN A 36 -6.15 -5.38 -4.87
C GLN A 36 -5.71 -4.42 -5.97
N ASN A 37 -6.66 -3.96 -6.78
CA ASN A 37 -6.42 -3.02 -7.87
C ASN A 37 -6.88 -1.61 -7.48
N ALA A 38 -6.04 -0.62 -7.74
CA ALA A 38 -6.45 0.78 -7.76
C ALA A 38 -7.17 1.09 -9.08
N THR A 39 -7.92 2.18 -9.13
CA THR A 39 -8.71 2.55 -10.30
C THR A 39 -7.89 3.48 -11.21
N PRO A 40 -7.48 3.05 -12.42
CA PRO A 40 -6.85 3.96 -13.38
C PRO A 40 -7.85 4.99 -13.90
N GLY A 41 -7.37 6.22 -14.12
CA GLY A 41 -8.13 7.25 -14.81
C GLY A 41 -8.27 6.95 -16.31
N PRO A 42 -9.14 7.68 -17.03
CA PRO A 42 -9.31 7.51 -18.47
C PRO A 42 -7.98 7.57 -19.22
N GLY A 43 -7.74 6.63 -20.15
CA GLY A 43 -6.52 6.58 -20.95
C GLY A 43 -5.23 6.27 -20.18
N THR A 44 -5.32 5.97 -18.88
CA THR A 44 -4.17 5.59 -18.06
C THR A 44 -3.85 4.11 -18.27
N GLU A 45 -2.62 3.85 -18.72
CA GLU A 45 -2.10 2.51 -18.98
C GLU A 45 -1.08 2.11 -17.92
N GLY A 46 -0.95 0.81 -17.67
CA GLY A 46 0.00 0.27 -16.71
C GLY A 46 -0.62 -0.70 -15.70
N ALA A 47 0.12 -0.94 -14.62
CA ALA A 47 -0.31 -1.79 -13.51
C ALA A 47 -0.46 -0.96 -12.22
N PHE A 48 -1.59 -1.12 -11.52
CA PHE A 48 -1.91 -0.32 -10.34
C PHE A 48 -2.45 -1.21 -9.23
N THR A 49 -1.55 -1.74 -8.40
CA THR A 49 -1.93 -2.69 -7.34
C THR A 49 -1.56 -2.18 -5.95
N TYR A 50 -2.27 -2.67 -4.94
CA TYR A 50 -1.93 -2.43 -3.54
C TYR A 50 -2.33 -3.62 -2.66
N LYS A 51 -1.72 -3.71 -1.48
CA LYS A 51 -2.06 -4.66 -0.41
C LYS A 51 -2.19 -3.91 0.90
N VAL A 52 -3.17 -4.28 1.72
CA VAL A 52 -3.32 -3.75 3.08
C VAL A 52 -2.88 -4.83 4.06
N ARG A 53 -2.09 -4.46 5.07
CA ARG A 53 -1.69 -5.42 6.12
C ARG A 53 -2.91 -5.77 6.98
N ASN A 54 -3.01 -7.00 7.45
CA ASN A 54 -4.22 -7.49 8.14
C ASN A 54 -4.54 -6.70 9.43
N ASP A 55 -3.53 -6.17 10.12
CA ASP A 55 -3.70 -5.25 11.25
C ASP A 55 -4.19 -3.85 10.85
N ASN A 56 -4.42 -3.61 9.55
CA ASN A 56 -4.85 -2.36 8.94
C ASN A 56 -3.90 -1.18 9.21
N GLN A 57 -2.65 -1.41 9.63
CA GLN A 57 -1.73 -0.33 9.98
C GLN A 57 -0.89 0.16 8.78
N PHE A 58 -0.80 -0.63 7.71
CA PHE A 58 0.07 -0.32 6.57
C PHE A 58 -0.59 -0.68 5.25
N VAL A 59 -0.21 0.06 4.21
CA VAL A 59 -0.48 -0.26 2.81
C VAL A 59 0.83 -0.40 2.05
N ALA A 60 0.95 -1.44 1.24
CA ALA A 60 1.99 -1.58 0.23
C ALA A 60 1.39 -1.24 -1.14
N ILE A 61 1.93 -0.22 -1.80
CA ILE A 61 1.51 0.25 -3.13
C ILE A 61 2.54 -0.24 -4.15
N THR A 62 2.09 -0.73 -5.29
CA THR A 62 2.94 -1.17 -6.41
C THR A 62 2.33 -0.73 -7.73
N PHE A 63 2.82 0.39 -8.25
CA PHE A 63 2.33 1.06 -9.45
C PHE A 63 3.41 1.08 -10.54
N TRP A 64 2.97 0.98 -11.79
CA TRP A 64 3.79 1.08 -13.00
C TRP A 64 2.97 1.75 -14.11
N PRO A 65 2.76 3.08 -14.07
CA PRO A 65 2.16 3.82 -15.17
C PRO A 65 3.15 4.04 -16.31
N THR A 66 2.66 4.03 -17.56
CA THR A 66 3.47 4.29 -18.76
C THR A 66 3.03 5.58 -19.47
N GLY A 67 3.91 6.13 -20.32
CA GLY A 67 3.58 7.28 -21.18
C GLY A 67 3.31 8.59 -20.44
N ILE A 68 3.80 8.72 -19.20
CA ILE A 68 3.48 9.86 -18.33
C ILE A 68 4.06 11.19 -18.83
N LYS A 69 5.22 11.19 -19.50
CA LYS A 69 5.80 12.43 -20.02
C LYS A 69 4.93 13.02 -21.13
N THR A 70 4.47 12.19 -22.06
CA THR A 70 3.61 12.61 -23.16
C THR A 70 2.17 12.83 -22.72
N HIS A 71 1.71 12.09 -21.69
CA HIS A 71 0.36 12.17 -21.15
C HIS A 71 0.36 12.49 -19.64
N PRO A 72 0.71 13.73 -19.24
CA PRO A 72 0.78 14.12 -17.83
C PRO A 72 -0.58 14.15 -17.12
N GLU A 73 -1.68 14.07 -17.87
CA GLU A 73 -3.05 13.96 -17.36
C GLU A 73 -3.41 12.56 -16.82
N ARG A 74 -2.59 11.54 -17.11
CA ARG A 74 -2.81 10.16 -16.64
C ARG A 74 -2.68 10.10 -15.12
N VAL A 75 -3.65 9.47 -14.47
CA VAL A 75 -3.78 9.41 -13.01
C VAL A 75 -4.37 8.07 -12.58
N ALA A 76 -4.24 7.72 -11.31
CA ALA A 76 -4.92 6.58 -10.72
C ALA A 76 -5.58 7.00 -9.40
N TYR A 77 -6.47 6.17 -8.86
CA TYR A 77 -7.18 6.44 -7.62
C TYR A 77 -7.08 5.24 -6.68
N LEU A 78 -6.54 5.48 -5.49
CA LEU A 78 -6.67 4.57 -4.36
C LEU A 78 -8.06 4.77 -3.71
N PRO A 79 -8.67 3.75 -3.11
CA PRO A 79 -10.00 3.87 -2.52
C PRO A 79 -9.99 4.81 -1.32
N LYS A 80 -11.05 5.63 -1.18
CA LYS A 80 -11.18 6.58 -0.06
C LYS A 80 -11.12 5.94 1.33
N SER A 81 -11.58 4.69 1.46
CA SER A 81 -11.49 3.92 2.71
C SER A 81 -10.04 3.70 3.18
N LEU A 82 -9.08 3.77 2.26
CA LEU A 82 -7.66 3.70 2.52
C LEU A 82 -7.04 5.09 2.69
N THR A 83 -7.33 6.01 1.76
CA THR A 83 -6.61 7.30 1.69
C THR A 83 -7.02 8.29 2.76
N SER A 84 -8.26 8.22 3.26
CA SER A 84 -8.69 8.95 4.47
C SER A 84 -7.82 8.66 5.70
N ARG A 85 -7.11 7.53 5.68
CA ARG A 85 -6.18 7.08 6.70
C ARG A 85 -4.72 7.28 6.28
N MET A 86 -4.44 8.04 5.23
CA MET A 86 -3.08 8.36 4.79
C MET A 86 -2.81 9.85 4.98
N LEU A 87 -1.53 10.23 5.08
CA LEU A 87 -1.11 11.60 4.76
C LEU A 87 -0.93 11.72 3.24
N THR A 88 -0.89 12.94 2.75
CA THR A 88 -0.43 13.20 1.39
C THR A 88 1.08 12.97 1.33
N PHE A 89 1.54 12.18 0.37
CA PHE A 89 2.95 11.83 0.21
C PHE A 89 3.39 11.95 -1.25
N ASP A 90 4.68 12.24 -1.43
CA ASP A 90 5.35 12.16 -2.72
C ASP A 90 6.34 10.98 -2.69
N PHE A 91 6.28 10.12 -3.70
CA PHE A 91 7.15 8.99 -3.89
C PHE A 91 8.02 9.20 -5.12
N ILE A 92 9.28 8.80 -5.05
CA ILE A 92 10.21 8.81 -6.19
C ILE A 92 10.27 7.40 -6.75
N GLY A 93 10.12 7.27 -8.06
CA GLY A 93 10.30 6.02 -8.82
C GLY A 93 11.40 6.17 -9.87
N ARG A 94 11.81 5.02 -10.42
CA ARG A 94 12.67 4.97 -11.61
C ARG A 94 11.85 4.57 -12.82
N THR A 95 12.18 5.15 -13.97
CA THR A 95 11.57 4.73 -15.24
C THR A 95 12.34 3.54 -15.82
N ASP A 96 11.69 2.75 -16.68
CA ASP A 96 12.33 1.64 -17.39
C ASP A 96 13.53 2.09 -18.27
N ASN A 97 13.55 3.37 -18.68
CA ASN A 97 14.63 3.95 -19.51
C ASN A 97 15.78 4.54 -18.66
N GLY A 98 15.79 4.33 -17.35
CA GLY A 98 16.83 4.82 -16.44
C GLY A 98 16.67 6.28 -16.00
N GLY A 99 15.54 6.90 -16.32
CA GLY A 99 15.11 8.21 -15.82
C GLY A 99 14.48 8.15 -14.43
N TYR A 100 13.86 9.27 -14.05
CA TYR A 100 13.18 9.44 -12.76
C TYR A 100 11.73 9.86 -12.97
N GLY A 101 10.87 9.39 -12.09
CA GLY A 101 9.50 9.85 -11.99
C GLY A 101 9.06 10.01 -10.55
N THR A 102 7.92 10.66 -10.35
CA THR A 102 7.32 10.84 -9.04
C THR A 102 5.84 10.48 -9.07
N MET A 103 5.32 10.03 -7.94
CA MET A 103 3.88 9.94 -7.68
C MET A 103 3.53 10.76 -6.45
N ARG A 104 2.56 11.66 -6.58
CA ARG A 104 1.89 12.30 -5.46
C ARG A 104 0.58 11.57 -5.17
N VAL A 105 0.36 11.15 -3.94
CA VAL A 105 -0.92 10.62 -3.47
C VAL A 105 -1.60 11.66 -2.61
N ASP A 106 -2.75 12.16 -3.05
CA ASP A 106 -3.60 13.05 -2.27
C ASP A 106 -4.42 12.24 -1.26
N GLY A 107 -4.22 12.48 0.04
CA GLY A 107 -4.90 11.72 1.09
C GLY A 107 -6.42 11.90 1.13
N ASP A 108 -6.92 13.09 0.76
CA ASP A 108 -8.34 13.43 0.87
C ASP A 108 -9.16 12.82 -0.27
N THR A 109 -8.60 12.85 -1.49
CA THR A 109 -9.27 12.39 -2.71
C THR A 109 -8.88 10.98 -3.12
N GLY A 110 -7.70 10.53 -2.69
CA GLY A 110 -7.04 9.30 -3.12
C GLY A 110 -6.46 9.35 -4.52
N LYS A 111 -6.40 10.54 -5.13
CA LYS A 111 -5.84 10.75 -6.47
C LYS A 111 -4.31 10.61 -6.45
N CYS A 112 -3.81 9.69 -7.25
CA CYS A 112 -2.40 9.46 -7.53
C CYS A 112 -2.04 10.17 -8.84
N THR A 113 -1.18 11.18 -8.76
CA THR A 113 -0.73 11.98 -9.91
C THR A 113 0.74 11.69 -10.18
N PHE A 114 1.12 11.57 -11.45
CA PHE A 114 2.45 11.13 -11.85
C PHE A 114 3.23 12.23 -12.58
N THR A 115 4.55 12.14 -12.53
CA THR A 115 5.45 12.95 -13.37
C THR A 115 6.65 12.10 -13.76
N ALA A 116 7.13 12.21 -14.98
CA ALA A 116 8.34 11.53 -15.45
C ALA A 116 9.09 12.37 -16.48
N ASN A 117 10.39 12.13 -16.60
CA ASN A 117 11.26 12.77 -17.59
C ASN A 117 11.35 12.00 -18.93
N ASP A 118 10.75 10.81 -19.01
CA ASP A 118 10.59 9.97 -20.20
C ASP A 118 9.25 9.19 -20.16
N ASP A 119 8.92 8.47 -21.23
CA ASP A 119 7.65 7.72 -21.37
C ASP A 119 7.73 6.24 -20.95
N GLY A 120 8.89 5.80 -20.47
CA GLY A 120 9.04 4.48 -19.86
C GLY A 120 8.15 4.34 -18.64
N GLY A 121 7.85 3.10 -18.26
CA GLY A 121 7.00 2.85 -17.11
C GLY A 121 7.69 3.26 -15.81
N ILE A 122 6.99 3.98 -14.93
CA ILE A 122 7.54 4.45 -13.66
C ILE A 122 7.32 3.39 -12.59
N TYR A 123 8.34 2.67 -12.17
CA TYR A 123 8.19 1.68 -11.11
C TYR A 123 8.17 2.35 -9.73
N ILE A 124 7.03 2.25 -9.03
CA ILE A 124 6.83 2.80 -7.69
C ILE A 124 6.34 1.70 -6.77
N GLN A 125 7.18 1.37 -5.79
CA GLN A 125 6.85 0.44 -4.72
C GLN A 125 7.11 1.10 -3.38
N GLN A 126 6.06 1.28 -2.59
CA GLN A 126 6.20 1.90 -1.28
C GLN A 126 5.28 1.27 -0.25
N THR A 127 5.81 1.07 0.96
CA THR A 127 5.01 0.79 2.15
C THR A 127 4.77 2.08 2.93
N VAL A 128 3.50 2.37 3.22
CA VAL A 128 3.05 3.59 3.90
C VAL A 128 2.26 3.22 5.14
N ALA A 129 2.52 3.92 6.25
CA ALA A 129 1.74 3.78 7.47
C ALA A 129 0.38 4.46 7.31
N LEU A 130 -0.66 3.82 7.83
CA LEU A 130 -2.00 4.38 7.94
C LEU A 130 -2.16 5.03 9.33
N LYS A 131 -2.86 6.16 9.37
CA LYS A 131 -3.35 6.84 10.57
C LYS A 131 -4.37 5.98 11.33
#